data_AF-A0AAE7B2Q9-F1
#
_entry.id   AF-A0AAE7B2Q9-F1
#
_cell.length_a   1.000
_cell.length_b   1.000
_cell.length_c   1.000
_cell.angle_alpha   90.00
_cell.angle_beta   90.00
_cell.angle_gamma   90.00
#
_symmetry.space_group_name_H-M   'P 1'
#
loop_
_entity.id
_entity.type
_entity.pdbx_description
1 polymer ?
#
loop_
_entity_poly.entity_id
_entity_poly.type
_entity_poly.pdbx_seq_one_letter_code
_entity_poly.pdbx_strand_id
1 'polypeptide(L)' 'MKLNKVVDKVKRYIKKDKLSNSQEEKIKEIVENLKIGKEKIKLEMSELKEYDLKKNIELEKKLKAINILIKKSKSLVSKS' A
#
# COMPACT_ATOMS: atom_id res chain seq x y z
N MET A 1 -11.15 4.58 1.63
CA MET A 1 -11.42 3.13 1.77
C MET A 1 -10.49 2.55 2.84
N LYS A 2 -10.96 1.76 3.81
CA LYS A 2 -10.10 1.22 4.90
C LYS A 2 -8.96 0.36 4.31
N LEU A 3 -7.72 0.54 4.78
CA LEU A 3 -6.52 -0.16 4.29
C LEU A 3 -6.72 -1.69 4.22
N ASN A 4 -7.40 -2.27 5.22
CA ASN A 4 -7.71 -3.71 5.26
C ASN A 4 -8.49 -4.20 4.04
N LYS A 5 -9.47 -3.42 3.54
CA LYS A 5 -10.22 -3.81 2.33
C LYS A 5 -9.34 -3.79 1.08
N VAL A 6 -8.33 -2.92 1.05
CA VAL A 6 -7.33 -2.87 -0.03
C VAL A 6 -6.44 -4.11 0.04
N VAL A 7 -5.96 -4.47 1.23
CA VAL A 7 -5.16 -5.69 1.46
C VAL A 7 -5.92 -6.94 1.03
N ASP A 8 -7.20 -7.06 1.41
CA ASP A 8 -8.00 -8.23 1.08
C ASP A 8 -8.27 -8.37 -0.42
N LYS A 9 -8.49 -7.25 -1.13
CA LYS A 9 -8.59 -7.25 -2.60
C LYS A 9 -7.29 -7.72 -3.22
N VAL A 10 -6.15 -7.16 -2.82
CA VAL A 10 -4.83 -7.56 -3.34
C VAL A 10 -4.57 -9.05 -3.06
N LYS A 11 -4.86 -9.56 -1.85
CA LYS A 11 -4.72 -10.99 -1.52
C LYS A 11 -5.55 -11.91 -2.40
N ARG A 12 -6.78 -11.51 -2.78
CA ARG A 12 -7.63 -12.32 -3.70
C ARG A 12 -7.01 -12.43 -5.08
N TYR A 13 -6.36 -11.37 -5.56
CA TYR A 13 -5.66 -11.38 -6.84
C TYR A 13 -4.33 -12.16 -6.77
N ILE A 14 -3.64 -12.16 -5.62
CA ILE A 14 -2.42 -12.97 -5.39
C ILE A 14 -2.65 -14.47 -5.58
N LYS A 15 -3.86 -14.97 -5.33
CA LYS A 15 -4.18 -16.40 -5.45
C LYS A 15 -4.43 -16.86 -6.89
N LYS A 16 -4.37 -15.97 -7.88
CA LYS A 16 -4.62 -16.31 -9.29
C LYS A 16 -3.30 -16.42 -10.05
N ASP A 17 -3.17 -17.43 -10.91
CA ASP A 17 -1.99 -17.64 -11.76
C ASP A 17 -1.85 -16.58 -12.86
N LYS A 18 -2.96 -16.06 -13.39
CA LYS A 18 -2.99 -14.96 -14.36
C LYS A 18 -4.08 -13.95 -14.02
N LEU A 19 -3.75 -12.68 -14.17
CA LEU A 19 -4.70 -11.57 -14.06
C LEU A 19 -5.25 -11.22 -15.45
N SER A 20 -6.50 -10.76 -15.51
CA SER A 20 -7.02 -10.13 -16.73
C SER A 20 -6.63 -8.65 -16.79
N ASN A 21 -6.65 -8.05 -17.99
CA ASN A 21 -6.34 -6.62 -18.17
C ASN A 21 -7.12 -5.69 -17.21
N SER A 22 -8.43 -5.96 -17.00
CA SER A 22 -9.25 -5.19 -16.04
C SER A 22 -8.83 -5.41 -14.57
N GLN A 23 -8.27 -6.57 -14.22
CA GLN A 23 -7.74 -6.83 -12.88
C GLN A 23 -6.39 -6.16 -12.68
N GLU A 24 -5.53 -6.14 -13.70
CA GLU A 24 -4.28 -5.41 -13.67
C GLU A 24 -4.49 -3.90 -13.50
N GLU A 25 -5.41 -3.29 -14.25
CA GLU A 25 -5.74 -1.87 -14.11
C GLU A 25 -6.21 -1.55 -12.69
N LYS A 26 -7.07 -2.39 -12.11
CA LYS A 26 -7.51 -2.25 -10.71
C LYS A 26 -6.34 -2.36 -9.73
N ILE A 27 -5.38 -3.24 -9.98
CA ILE A 27 -4.18 -3.34 -9.13
C ILE A 27 -3.29 -2.11 -9.30
N LYS A 28 -3.11 -1.59 -10.54
CA LYS A 28 -2.37 -0.36 -10.81
C LYS A 28 -2.99 0.83 -10.08
N GLU A 29 -4.31 0.96 -10.13
CA GLU A 29 -5.06 1.99 -9.39
C GLU A 29 -4.90 1.85 -7.88
N ILE A 30 -4.95 0.62 -7.35
CA ILE A 30 -4.69 0.34 -5.93
C ILE A 30 -3.25 0.73 -5.55
N VAL A 31 -2.27 0.41 -6.39
CA VAL A 31 -0.86 0.76 -6.17
C VAL A 31 -0.67 2.27 -6.15
N GLU A 32 -1.32 3.00 -7.04
CA GLU A 32 -1.22 4.47 -7.10
C GLU A 32 -1.83 5.11 -5.85
N ASN A 33 -3.01 4.64 -5.42
CA ASN A 33 -3.63 5.07 -4.17
C ASN A 33 -2.75 4.77 -2.94
N LEU A 34 -2.03 3.64 -2.93
CA LEU A 34 -1.08 3.31 -1.86
C LEU A 34 0.15 4.22 -1.88
N LYS A 35 0.66 4.63 -3.06
CA LYS A 35 1.75 5.62 -3.15
C LYS A 35 1.33 6.98 -2.61
N ILE A 36 0.13 7.45 -2.97
CA ILE A 36 -0.42 8.71 -2.46
C ILE A 36 -0.54 8.64 -0.93
N GLY A 37 -1.04 7.54 -0.38
CA GLY A 37 -1.10 7.32 1.07
C GLY A 37 0.26 7.30 1.74
N LYS A 38 1.28 6.72 1.09
CA LYS A 38 2.68 6.72 1.57
C LYS A 38 3.24 8.13 1.68
N GLU A 39 3.05 8.97 0.67
CA GLU A 39 3.56 10.35 0.68
C GLU A 39 2.86 11.20 1.75
N LYS A 40 1.55 11.03 1.96
CA LYS A 40 0.83 11.67 3.07
C LYS A 40 1.40 11.30 4.44
N ILE A 41 1.71 10.01 4.65
CA ILE A 41 2.31 9.54 5.91
C ILE A 41 3.70 10.14 6.11
N LYS A 42 4.52 10.24 5.06
CA LYS A 42 5.85 10.88 5.17
C LYS A 42 5.74 12.37 5.50
N LEU A 43 4.82 13.08 4.86
CA LEU A 43 4.54 14.49 5.17
C LEU A 43 4.10 14.64 6.63
N GLU A 44 3.15 13.81 7.07
CA GLU A 44 2.70 13.83 8.47
C GLU A 44 3.86 13.54 9.43
N MET A 45 4.75 12.60 9.13
CA MET A 45 5.96 12.34 9.92
C MET A 45 6.94 13.53 9.92
N SER A 46 7.09 14.25 8.81
CA SER A 46 7.98 15.41 8.72
C SER A 46 7.48 16.63 9.50
N GLU A 47 6.18 16.69 9.79
CA GLU A 47 5.54 17.75 10.56
C GLU A 47 5.41 17.42 12.05
N LEU A 48 5.76 16.18 12.47
CA LEU A 48 5.75 15.78 13.88
C LEU A 48 6.87 16.47 14.67
N LYS A 49 6.55 16.84 15.92
CA LYS A 49 7.54 17.36 16.87
C LYS A 49 8.20 16.20 17.63
N GLU A 50 9.36 16.45 18.22
CA GLU A 50 10.16 15.40 18.90
C GLU A 50 9.41 14.62 19.99
N TYR A 51 8.43 15.23 20.64
CA TYR A 51 7.62 14.59 21.68
C TYR A 51 6.51 13.66 21.12
N ASP A 52 6.29 13.63 19.81
CA ASP A 52 5.28 12.77 19.14
C ASP A 52 5.79 11.35 18.85
N LEU A 53 6.77 10.86 19.62
CA LEU A 53 7.42 9.53 19.46
C LEU A 53 6.45 8.37 19.23
N LYS A 54 5.33 8.31 19.98
CA LYS A 54 4.32 7.26 19.79
C LYS A 54 3.64 7.33 18.42
N LYS A 55 3.31 8.55 17.96
CA LYS A 55 2.66 8.78 16.67
C LYS A 55 3.63 8.52 15.52
N ASN A 56 4.90 8.87 15.70
CA ASN A 56 5.96 8.57 14.73
C ASN A 56 6.14 7.06 14.54
N ILE A 57 6.23 6.28 15.63
CA ILE A 57 6.30 4.80 15.59
C ILE A 57 5.07 4.19 14.90
N GLU A 58 3.87 4.73 15.13
CA GLU A 58 2.66 4.25 14.46
C GLU A 58 2.68 4.52 12.94
N LEU A 59 3.14 5.71 12.54
CA LEU A 59 3.27 6.08 11.13
C LEU A 59 4.35 5.27 10.42
N GLU A 60 5.49 4.99 11.07
CA GLU A 60 6.51 4.06 10.56
C GLU A 60 5.95 2.67 10.29
N LYS A 61 5.16 2.12 11.23
CA LYS A 61 4.50 0.81 11.07
C LYS A 61 3.55 0.82 9.87
N LYS A 62 2.76 1.88 9.70
CA LYS A 62 1.87 2.06 8.54
C LYS A 62 2.66 2.16 7.24
N LEU A 63 3.75 2.93 7.23
CA LEU A 63 4.63 3.11 6.07
C LEU A 63 5.25 1.77 5.64
N LYS A 64 5.72 0.97 6.60
CA LYS A 64 6.27 -0.37 6.35
C LYS A 64 5.23 -1.31 5.74
N ALA A 65 4.00 -1.32 6.27
CA ALA A 65 2.91 -2.12 5.73
C ALA A 65 2.56 -1.73 4.29
N ILE A 66 2.49 -0.43 3.99
CA ILE A 66 2.24 0.08 2.64
C ILE A 66 3.36 -0.32 1.67
N ASN A 67 4.63 -0.20 2.07
CA ASN A 67 5.75 -0.61 1.23
C ASN A 67 5.70 -2.10 0.87
N ILE A 68 5.37 -2.97 1.82
CA ILE A 68 5.21 -4.42 1.58
C ILE A 68 4.08 -4.67 0.58
N LEU A 69 2.94 -3.98 0.73
CA LEU A 69 1.80 -4.11 -0.19
C LEU A 69 2.15 -3.67 -1.60
N ILE A 70 2.82 -2.52 -1.76
CA ILE A 70 3.27 -2.05 -3.07
C ILE A 70 4.20 -3.07 -3.73
N LYS A 71 5.16 -3.63 -2.97
CA LYS A 71 6.09 -4.65 -3.50
C LYS A 71 5.36 -5.90 -3.96
N LYS A 72 4.41 -6.40 -3.16
CA LYS A 72 3.59 -7.57 -3.53
C LYS A 72 2.72 -7.30 -4.75
N SER A 73 2.05 -6.15 -4.81
CA SER A 73 1.20 -5.78 -5.94
C SER A 73 2.00 -5.62 -7.24
N LYS A 74 3.19 -5.00 -7.19
CA LYS A 74 4.08 -4.91 -8.36
C LYS A 74 4.52 -6.29 -8.86
N SER A 75 4.87 -7.20 -7.94
CA SER A 75 5.25 -8.56 -8.29
C SER A 75 4.13 -9.37 -8.96
N LEU A 76 2.86 -9.00 -8.75
CA LEU A 76 1.74 -9.65 -9.42
C LEU A 76 1.61 -9.19 -10.87
N VAL A 77 1.69 -7.88 -11.08
CA VAL A 77 1.64 -7.28 -12.42
C VAL A 77 2.83 -7.73 -13.26
N SER A 78 4.00 -7.94 -12.67
CA SER A 78 5.18 -8.44 -13.40
C SER A 78 5.17 -9.95 -13.65
N LYS A 79 4.24 -10.70 -13.05
CA LYS A 79 4.09 -12.15 -13.23
C LYS A 79 2.88 -12.53 -14.11
N SER A 80 2.06 -11.55 -14.48
CA SER A 80 0.85 -11.74 -15.30
C SER A 80 1.18 -11.82 -16.78
#